data_AF-A0A8S9YSU4-F1
#
_entry.id   AF-A0A8S9YSU4-F1
#
_cell.length_a   1.000
_cell.length_b   1.000
_cell.length_c   1.000
_cell.angle_alpha   90.00
_cell.angle_beta   90.00
_cell.angle_gamma   90.00
#
_symmetry.space_group_name_H-M   'P 1'
#
loop_
_entity.id
_entity.type
_entity.pdbx_description
1 polymer ?
#
loop_
_entity_poly.entity_id
_entity_poly.type
_entity_poly.pdbx_seq_one_letter_code
_entity_poly.pdbx_strand_id
1 'polypeptide(L)'
;MGSNSSKIPTNPYAAISKGFNRECFLEHNRLRAIHNSPNLRLDKKLMNSAQKHAEAMARENQLRMQEDIEYGQNAAMQVFSNYLTISGTEVARLWYKHSANYDYSENNQFDKRNFTQIVWKNTERVGFGCAINEDFKTVFMVGHYWPPGNIEGGFLENVIKPRVGDTSSDGWNLLAHDRTMKTTKMRRRRKCHKSNKTEQTNRMSTNAYAYSFNTNH
;
A
#
# COMPACT_ATOMS: atom_id res chain seq x y z
N MET A 1 31.34 4.54 31.74
CA MET A 1 30.10 3.79 31.51
C MET A 1 29.57 4.19 30.13
N GLY A 2 29.86 3.38 29.10
CA GLY A 2 29.45 3.70 27.73
C GLY A 2 28.00 3.29 27.50
N SER A 3 27.15 4.27 27.18
CA SER A 3 25.75 4.05 26.83
C SER A 3 25.65 3.17 25.59
N ASN A 4 25.18 1.94 25.79
CA ASN A 4 24.93 0.97 24.73
C ASN A 4 23.69 1.43 23.95
N SER A 5 23.90 2.17 22.86
CA SER A 5 22.85 2.47 21.88
C SER A 5 22.47 1.17 21.18
N SER A 6 21.46 0.48 21.72
CA SER A 6 20.78 -0.62 21.05
C SER A 6 20.26 -0.08 19.72
N LYS A 7 20.91 -0.47 18.62
CA LYS A 7 20.41 -0.23 17.26
C LYS A 7 19.02 -0.87 17.19
N ILE A 8 17.98 -0.04 17.14
CA ILE A 8 16.61 -0.49 16.87
C ILE A 8 16.69 -1.32 15.59
N PRO A 9 16.25 -2.60 15.58
CA PRO A 9 16.37 -3.44 14.41
C PRO A 9 15.54 -2.84 13.28
N THR A 10 16.20 -2.21 12.30
CA THR A 10 15.51 -1.85 11.06
C THR A 10 15.27 -3.14 10.29
N ASN A 11 14.01 -3.54 10.11
CA ASN A 11 13.70 -4.66 9.23
C ASN A 11 13.92 -4.23 7.76
N PRO A 12 14.93 -4.74 7.03
CA PRO A 12 15.17 -4.37 5.62
C PRO A 12 14.08 -4.89 4.67
N TYR A 13 13.07 -5.59 5.20
CA TYR A 13 12.05 -6.31 4.44
C TYR A 13 10.66 -5.70 4.52
N ALA A 14 10.46 -4.68 5.35
CA ALA A 14 9.23 -3.89 5.39
C ALA A 14 9.60 -2.43 5.11
N ALA A 15 9.12 -1.88 4.00
CA ALA A 15 9.48 -0.53 3.58
C ALA A 15 8.28 0.22 3.03
N ILE A 16 8.11 1.45 3.52
CA ILE A 16 7.20 2.43 2.92
C ILE A 16 7.94 3.06 1.74
N SER A 17 7.27 3.22 0.59
CA SER A 17 7.87 3.94 -0.53
C SER A 17 8.28 5.35 -0.12
N LYS A 18 9.49 5.80 -0.48
CA LYS A 18 9.95 7.19 -0.27
C LYS A 18 9.00 8.21 -0.94
N GLY A 19 8.28 7.78 -1.97
CA GLY A 19 7.29 8.58 -2.71
C GLY A 19 5.84 8.37 -2.25
N PHE A 20 5.59 7.66 -1.14
CA PHE A 20 4.26 7.20 -0.73
C PHE A 20 3.16 8.25 -0.89
N ASN A 21 3.36 9.44 -0.33
CA ASN A 21 2.35 10.49 -0.35
C ASN A 21 2.05 10.98 -1.79
N ARG A 22 3.10 11.15 -2.62
CA ARG A 22 2.96 11.53 -4.03
C ARG A 22 2.31 10.42 -4.86
N GLU A 23 2.62 9.17 -4.59
CA GLU A 23 2.00 8.00 -5.24
C GLU A 23 0.50 7.91 -4.91
N CYS A 24 0.12 8.07 -3.63
CA CYS A 24 -1.28 8.16 -3.22
C CYS A 24 -1.97 9.30 -3.99
N PHE A 25 -1.40 10.49 -3.96
CA PHE A 25 -1.96 11.68 -4.60
C PHE A 25 -2.22 11.49 -6.10
N LEU A 26 -1.22 11.01 -6.83
CA LEU A 26 -1.33 10.80 -8.27
C LEU A 26 -2.40 9.75 -8.59
N GLU A 27 -2.45 8.64 -7.84
CA GLU A 27 -3.46 7.62 -8.06
C GLU A 27 -4.87 8.09 -7.67
N HIS A 28 -5.03 8.88 -6.61
CA HIS A 28 -6.32 9.50 -6.27
C HIS A 28 -6.83 10.37 -7.41
N ASN A 29 -5.99 11.24 -7.98
CA ASN A 29 -6.40 12.10 -9.10
C ASN A 29 -6.72 11.30 -10.36
N ARG A 30 -5.97 10.22 -10.64
CA ARG A 30 -6.29 9.29 -11.73
C ARG A 30 -7.67 8.66 -11.54
N LEU A 31 -7.98 8.20 -10.33
CA LEU A 31 -9.27 7.57 -10.00
C LEU A 31 -10.41 8.59 -10.04
N ARG A 32 -10.20 9.81 -9.52
CA ARG A 32 -11.18 10.90 -9.56
C ARG A 32 -11.56 11.30 -10.99
N ALA A 33 -10.62 11.28 -11.93
CA ALA A 33 -10.87 11.57 -13.33
C ALA A 33 -11.92 10.64 -13.97
N ILE A 34 -11.94 9.36 -13.56
CA ILE A 34 -12.94 8.36 -14.01
C ILE A 34 -14.37 8.82 -13.65
N HIS A 35 -14.51 9.51 -12.52
CA HIS A 35 -15.77 10.00 -11.96
C HIS A 35 -16.06 11.46 -12.30
N ASN A 36 -15.30 12.11 -13.18
CA ASN A 36 -15.41 13.56 -13.42
C ASN A 36 -15.23 14.44 -12.16
N SER A 37 -14.59 13.91 -11.11
CA SER A 37 -14.32 14.68 -9.89
C SER A 37 -13.07 15.53 -10.10
N PRO A 38 -13.07 16.83 -9.71
CA PRO A 38 -11.92 17.72 -9.88
C PRO A 38 -10.64 17.18 -9.22
N ASN A 39 -9.48 17.50 -9.77
CA ASN A 39 -8.21 17.08 -9.17
C ASN A 39 -8.01 17.69 -7.78
N LEU A 40 -7.52 16.87 -6.85
CA LEU A 40 -7.06 17.30 -5.54
C LEU A 40 -5.74 18.05 -5.63
N ARG A 41 -5.41 18.77 -4.56
CA ARG A 41 -4.09 19.36 -4.28
C ARG A 41 -3.52 18.77 -2.99
N LEU A 42 -2.21 18.61 -2.92
CA LEU A 42 -1.57 18.26 -1.66
C LEU A 42 -1.60 19.43 -0.68
N ASP A 43 -1.92 19.15 0.58
CA ASP A 43 -1.88 20.13 1.66
C ASP A 43 -0.94 19.66 2.78
N LYS A 44 0.09 20.46 3.06
CA LYS A 44 1.16 20.11 4.01
C LYS A 44 0.63 19.90 5.44
N LYS A 45 -0.41 20.61 5.86
CA LYS A 45 -1.00 20.43 7.21
C LYS A 45 -1.72 19.09 7.29
N LEU A 46 -2.49 18.73 6.25
CA LEU A 46 -3.14 17.42 6.17
C LEU A 46 -2.12 16.28 6.11
N MET A 47 -1.02 16.45 5.37
CA MET A 47 0.06 15.44 5.30
C MET A 47 0.69 15.19 6.67
N ASN A 48 1.05 16.27 7.38
CA ASN A 48 1.63 16.17 8.71
C ASN A 48 0.66 15.55 9.72
N SER A 49 -0.63 15.92 9.66
CA SER A 49 -1.67 15.37 10.52
C SER A 49 -1.86 13.86 10.26
N ALA A 50 -2.01 13.46 8.99
CA ALA A 50 -2.19 12.06 8.61
C ALA A 50 -0.98 11.20 9.02
N GLN A 51 0.24 11.71 8.89
CA GLN A 51 1.46 11.00 9.29
C GLN A 51 1.51 10.79 10.81
N LYS A 52 1.25 11.85 11.61
CA LYS A 52 1.17 11.73 13.08
C LYS A 52 0.12 10.71 13.51
N HIS A 53 -1.02 10.69 12.83
CA HIS A 53 -2.08 9.74 13.14
C HIS A 53 -1.68 8.30 12.81
N ALA A 54 -1.05 8.06 11.65
CA ALA A 54 -0.53 6.75 11.29
C ALA A 54 0.51 6.26 12.31
N GLU A 55 1.42 7.14 12.75
CA GLU A 55 2.43 6.84 13.77
C GLU A 55 1.81 6.50 15.13
N ALA A 56 0.77 7.22 15.54
CA ALA A 56 0.05 6.90 16.77
C ALA A 56 -0.58 5.49 16.70
N MET A 57 -1.32 5.18 15.62
CA MET A 57 -1.90 3.84 15.43
C MET A 57 -0.84 2.74 15.37
N ALA A 58 0.33 3.02 14.78
CA ALA A 58 1.43 2.07 14.71
C ALA A 58 2.07 1.78 16.08
N ARG A 59 2.21 2.81 16.94
CA ARG A 59 2.69 2.65 18.32
C ARG A 59 1.68 1.88 19.18
N GLU A 60 0.40 2.19 19.03
CA GLU A 60 -0.69 1.56 19.80
C GLU A 60 -1.09 0.19 19.23
N ASN A 61 -0.61 -0.12 18.01
CA ASN A 61 -0.99 -1.28 17.23
C ASN A 61 -2.53 -1.45 17.10
N GLN A 62 -3.23 -0.33 16.93
CA GLN A 62 -4.69 -0.27 16.92
C GLN A 62 -5.19 0.61 15.77
N LEU A 63 -6.08 0.07 14.94
CA LEU A 63 -6.78 0.88 13.94
C LEU A 63 -7.86 1.71 14.65
N ARG A 64 -7.75 3.03 14.57
CA ARG A 64 -8.70 3.97 15.17
C ARG A 64 -8.99 5.13 14.21
N MET A 65 -10.24 5.55 14.18
CA MET A 65 -10.64 6.80 13.52
C MET A 65 -10.58 7.94 14.54
N GLN A 66 -10.24 9.14 14.09
CA GLN A 66 -10.32 10.32 14.95
C GLN A 66 -11.76 10.83 15.00
N GLU A 67 -12.23 11.14 16.21
CA GLU A 67 -13.51 11.76 16.47
C GLU A 67 -13.37 13.29 16.46
N ASP A 68 -14.47 14.01 16.25
CA ASP A 68 -14.54 15.50 16.30
C ASP A 68 -13.51 16.23 15.43
N ILE A 69 -13.23 15.68 14.24
CA ILE A 69 -12.34 16.27 13.25
C ILE A 69 -13.11 17.11 12.23
N GLU A 70 -12.51 18.23 11.83
CA GLU A 70 -13.10 19.10 10.80
C GLU A 70 -12.81 18.61 9.36
N TYR A 71 -11.89 17.64 9.20
CA TYR A 71 -11.48 17.08 7.91
C TYR A 71 -12.03 15.66 7.70
N GLY A 72 -12.15 15.25 6.44
CA GLY A 72 -12.52 13.88 6.08
C GLY A 72 -11.37 12.92 6.35
N GLN A 73 -11.67 11.64 6.57
CA GLN A 73 -10.66 10.64 6.92
C GLN A 73 -10.91 9.29 6.26
N ASN A 74 -9.85 8.71 5.71
CA ASN A 74 -9.73 7.27 5.46
C ASN A 74 -8.62 6.72 6.36
N ALA A 75 -8.86 5.57 6.98
CA ALA A 75 -7.82 4.80 7.67
C ALA A 75 -7.93 3.32 7.30
N ALA A 76 -6.80 2.64 7.21
CA ALA A 76 -6.73 1.21 7.03
C ALA A 76 -5.50 0.64 7.73
N MET A 77 -5.57 -0.63 8.09
CA MET A 77 -4.40 -1.41 8.46
C MET A 77 -4.26 -2.64 7.58
N GLN A 78 -3.03 -3.10 7.37
CA GLN A 78 -2.77 -4.35 6.69
C GLN A 78 -1.67 -5.12 7.41
N VAL A 79 -1.99 -6.36 7.78
CA VAL A 79 -1.03 -7.30 8.36
C VAL A 79 -0.36 -8.07 7.23
N PHE A 80 0.95 -8.25 7.32
CA PHE A 80 1.74 -9.01 6.36
C PHE A 80 2.61 -10.05 7.07
N SER A 81 2.69 -11.24 6.47
CA SER A 81 3.45 -12.37 7.00
C SER A 81 4.90 -12.43 6.50
N ASN A 82 5.24 -11.64 5.48
CA ASN A 82 6.51 -11.67 4.76
C ASN A 82 6.87 -10.26 4.26
N TYR A 83 8.01 -10.14 3.56
CA TYR A 83 8.47 -8.96 2.83
C TYR A 83 7.35 -8.18 2.13
N LEU A 84 7.11 -6.93 2.52
CA LEU A 84 6.18 -6.05 1.81
C LEU A 84 6.76 -4.64 1.68
N THR A 85 6.85 -4.19 0.43
CA THR A 85 6.98 -2.77 0.13
C THR A 85 5.60 -2.24 -0.17
N ILE A 86 5.19 -1.18 0.53
CA ILE A 86 3.86 -0.58 0.38
C ILE A 86 4.01 0.74 -0.36
N SER A 87 3.37 0.82 -1.52
CA SER A 87 3.27 2.04 -2.31
C SER A 87 1.98 2.79 -2.04
N GLY A 88 1.98 4.11 -2.22
CA GLY A 88 0.76 4.90 -2.09
C GLY A 88 -0.30 4.56 -3.13
N THR A 89 0.15 4.13 -4.33
CA THR A 89 -0.75 3.63 -5.38
C THR A 89 -1.54 2.41 -4.93
N GLU A 90 -0.91 1.46 -4.24
CA GLU A 90 -1.60 0.27 -3.73
C GLU A 90 -2.65 0.63 -2.67
N VAL A 91 -2.35 1.60 -1.81
CA VAL A 91 -3.29 2.09 -0.78
C VAL A 91 -4.50 2.79 -1.40
N ALA A 92 -4.28 3.69 -2.36
CA ALA A 92 -5.37 4.37 -3.07
C ALA A 92 -6.32 3.36 -3.74
N ARG A 93 -5.76 2.33 -4.39
CA ARG A 93 -6.56 1.27 -5.02
C ARG A 93 -7.25 0.36 -4.01
N LEU A 94 -6.62 0.09 -2.86
CA LEU A 94 -7.23 -0.66 -1.76
C LEU A 94 -8.51 0.01 -1.27
N TRP A 95 -8.51 1.34 -1.11
CA TRP A 95 -9.69 2.11 -0.74
C TRP A 95 -10.72 2.17 -1.87
N TYR A 96 -10.27 2.33 -3.11
CA TYR A 96 -11.14 2.43 -4.28
C TYR A 96 -11.83 1.13 -4.67
N LYS A 97 -11.32 -0.04 -4.29
CA LYS A 97 -11.91 -1.36 -4.65
C LYS A 97 -13.40 -1.48 -4.29
N HIS A 98 -13.86 -0.71 -3.31
CA HIS A 98 -15.24 -0.66 -2.85
C HIS A 98 -16.21 -0.05 -3.88
N SER A 99 -15.70 0.64 -4.91
CA SER A 99 -16.47 1.15 -6.06
C SER A 99 -17.22 0.08 -6.85
N ALA A 100 -16.71 -1.16 -6.87
CA ALA A 100 -17.21 -2.25 -7.72
C ALA A 100 -18.72 -2.47 -7.63
N ASN A 101 -19.23 -2.41 -6.40
CA ASN A 101 -20.62 -2.72 -6.05
C ASN A 101 -21.26 -1.52 -5.34
N TYR A 102 -20.85 -0.30 -5.67
CA TYR A 102 -21.46 0.90 -5.12
C TYR A 102 -22.77 1.19 -5.85
N ASP A 103 -23.89 1.21 -5.13
CA ASP A 103 -25.16 1.68 -5.67
C ASP A 103 -25.21 3.21 -5.68
N TYR A 104 -25.23 3.82 -6.86
CA TYR A 104 -25.26 5.28 -7.02
C TYR A 104 -26.68 5.88 -6.85
N SER A 105 -27.69 5.05 -6.66
CA SER A 105 -29.06 5.47 -6.34
C SER A 105 -29.33 5.54 -4.84
N GLU A 106 -28.52 4.83 -4.04
CA GLU A 106 -28.63 4.85 -2.58
C GLU A 106 -27.78 5.96 -1.96
N ASN A 107 -28.30 6.54 -0.89
CA ASN A 107 -27.56 7.47 -0.07
C ASN A 107 -26.78 6.70 1.02
N ASN A 108 -25.53 7.10 1.24
CA ASN A 108 -24.69 6.65 2.36
C ASN A 108 -24.53 5.13 2.57
N GLN A 109 -23.66 4.48 1.78
CA GLN A 109 -23.19 3.11 2.03
C GLN A 109 -21.94 3.11 2.93
N PHE A 110 -22.12 2.83 4.22
CA PHE A 110 -21.06 2.98 5.24
C PHE A 110 -19.77 2.19 4.94
N ASP A 111 -19.88 0.96 4.44
CA ASP A 111 -18.75 0.10 4.10
C ASP A 111 -17.98 0.57 2.85
N LYS A 112 -18.53 1.54 2.11
CA LYS A 112 -17.94 2.14 0.90
C LYS A 112 -17.37 3.54 1.15
N ARG A 113 -17.37 4.03 2.39
CA ARG A 113 -16.94 5.39 2.76
C ARG A 113 -15.52 5.75 2.32
N ASN A 114 -14.61 4.77 2.29
CA ASN A 114 -13.25 4.96 1.78
C ASN A 114 -13.26 5.33 0.29
N PHE A 115 -14.08 4.65 -0.52
CA PHE A 115 -14.24 4.94 -1.95
C PHE A 115 -14.89 6.30 -2.16
N THR A 116 -16.03 6.55 -1.51
CA THR A 116 -16.79 7.80 -1.70
C THR A 116 -15.98 9.02 -1.29
N GLN A 117 -15.13 8.92 -0.26
CA GLN A 117 -14.22 10.00 0.11
C GLN A 117 -13.17 10.30 -0.97
N ILE A 118 -12.65 9.28 -1.66
CA ILE A 118 -11.68 9.47 -2.76
C ILE A 118 -12.32 10.29 -3.87
N VAL A 119 -13.54 9.93 -4.27
CA VAL A 119 -14.22 10.51 -5.43
C VAL A 119 -15.10 11.71 -5.08
N TRP A 120 -15.16 12.11 -3.80
CA TRP A 120 -16.01 13.21 -3.34
C TRP A 120 -15.72 14.50 -4.10
N LYS A 121 -16.68 14.93 -4.93
CA LYS A 121 -16.51 16.04 -5.88
C LYS A 121 -15.99 17.32 -5.22
N ASN A 122 -16.59 17.69 -4.09
CA ASN A 122 -16.28 18.95 -3.40
C ASN A 122 -15.02 18.89 -2.52
N THR A 123 -14.38 17.74 -2.35
CA THR A 123 -13.08 17.67 -1.67
C THR A 123 -12.00 18.22 -2.60
N GLU A 124 -11.14 19.10 -2.08
CA GLU A 124 -10.16 19.85 -2.87
C GLU A 124 -8.71 19.53 -2.50
N ARG A 125 -8.47 19.18 -1.23
CA ARG A 125 -7.14 19.04 -0.64
C ARG A 125 -7.01 17.72 0.07
N VAL A 126 -5.80 17.18 0.07
CA VAL A 126 -5.52 15.89 0.71
C VAL A 126 -4.10 15.82 1.27
N GLY A 127 -3.93 14.98 2.29
CA GLY A 127 -2.62 14.56 2.76
C GLY A 127 -2.67 13.14 3.29
N PHE A 128 -1.59 12.38 3.08
CA PHE A 128 -1.49 10.97 3.44
C PHE A 128 -0.35 10.71 4.42
N GLY A 129 -0.55 9.71 5.26
CA GLY A 129 0.43 9.22 6.23
C GLY A 129 0.51 7.69 6.22
N CYS A 130 1.67 7.16 6.57
CA CYS A 130 1.88 5.74 6.67
C CYS A 130 2.92 5.42 7.75
N ALA A 131 2.69 4.39 8.55
CA ALA A 131 3.62 3.93 9.56
C ALA A 131 3.54 2.41 9.71
N ILE A 132 4.65 1.80 10.11
CA ILE A 132 4.74 0.37 10.40
C ILE A 132 4.93 0.24 11.91
N ASN A 133 4.26 -0.71 12.55
CA ASN A 133 4.40 -1.00 13.98
C ASN A 133 5.77 -1.59 14.33
N GLU A 134 6.08 -1.67 15.63
CA GLU A 134 7.41 -2.06 16.12
C GLU A 134 7.84 -3.49 15.75
N ASP A 135 6.88 -4.42 15.59
CA ASP A 135 7.17 -5.80 15.18
C ASP A 135 7.33 -5.97 13.67
N PHE A 136 7.17 -4.88 12.91
CA PHE A 136 7.24 -4.84 11.46
C PHE A 136 6.29 -5.81 10.76
N LYS A 137 5.08 -6.04 11.29
CA LYS A 137 4.06 -6.91 10.67
C LYS A 137 2.82 -6.18 10.24
N THR A 138 2.57 -4.99 10.76
CA THR A 138 1.34 -4.24 10.48
C THR A 138 1.68 -2.85 9.99
N VAL A 139 1.09 -2.48 8.86
CA VAL A 139 1.12 -1.11 8.35
C VAL A 139 -0.19 -0.41 8.67
N PHE A 140 -0.10 0.86 9.01
CA PHE A 140 -1.23 1.76 9.22
C PHE A 140 -1.16 2.87 8.18
N MET A 141 -2.27 3.10 7.49
CA MET A 141 -2.38 4.01 6.35
C MET A 141 -3.50 5.00 6.60
N VAL A 142 -3.22 6.29 6.42
CA VAL A 142 -4.17 7.38 6.70
C VAL A 142 -4.24 8.34 5.52
N GLY A 143 -5.43 8.80 5.18
CA GLY A 143 -5.67 9.93 4.29
C GLY A 143 -6.59 10.94 4.97
N HIS A 144 -6.20 12.21 5.01
CA HIS A 144 -7.02 13.31 5.50
C HIS A 144 -7.40 14.24 4.35
N TYR A 145 -8.65 14.71 4.33
CA TYR A 145 -9.29 15.36 3.18
C TYR A 145 -9.96 16.67 3.58
N TRP A 146 -9.87 17.70 2.74
CA TRP A 146 -10.58 18.96 2.98
C TRP A 146 -11.16 19.57 1.70
N PRO A 147 -12.40 20.10 1.72
CA PRO A 147 -13.43 19.87 2.75
C PRO A 147 -13.74 18.38 2.98
N PRO A 148 -14.31 18.02 4.14
CA PRO A 148 -14.66 16.63 4.43
C PRO A 148 -15.67 16.09 3.41
N GLY A 149 -15.48 14.83 3.01
CA GLY A 149 -16.49 14.09 2.26
C GLY A 149 -17.39 13.28 3.19
N ASN A 150 -18.24 12.43 2.60
CA ASN A 150 -19.15 11.55 3.34
C ASN A 150 -20.08 12.30 4.30
N ILE A 151 -20.49 13.51 3.90
CA ILE A 151 -21.48 14.30 4.63
C ILE A 151 -22.87 13.78 4.27
N GLU A 152 -23.70 13.55 5.28
CA GLU A 152 -25.07 13.06 5.13
C GLU A 152 -25.87 13.96 4.17
N GLY A 153 -26.67 13.33 3.30
CA GLY A 153 -27.42 14.01 2.23
C GLY A 153 -26.60 14.53 1.04
N GLY A 154 -25.26 14.48 1.09
CA GLY A 154 -24.39 15.00 0.03
C GLY A 154 -23.98 13.99 -1.07
N PHE A 155 -24.34 12.71 -0.95
CA PHE A 155 -23.75 11.65 -1.78
C PHE A 155 -24.14 11.74 -3.26
N LEU A 156 -25.41 12.03 -3.57
CA LEU A 156 -25.90 12.10 -4.96
C LEU A 156 -25.17 13.17 -5.79
N GLU A 157 -24.82 14.28 -5.15
CA GLU A 157 -24.12 15.40 -5.81
C GLU A 157 -22.60 15.20 -5.89
N ASN A 158 -22.03 14.43 -4.96
CA ASN A 158 -20.59 14.32 -4.78
C ASN A 158 -19.98 13.00 -5.26
N VAL A 159 -20.77 11.94 -5.41
CA VAL A 159 -20.32 10.61 -5.86
C VAL A 159 -20.88 10.34 -7.25
N ILE A 160 -20.20 10.92 -8.26
CA ILE A 160 -20.64 10.85 -9.65
C ILE A 160 -20.35 9.47 -10.22
N LYS A 161 -21.25 8.95 -11.07
CA LYS A 161 -21.03 7.68 -11.78
C LYS A 161 -19.79 7.75 -12.69
N PRO A 162 -19.03 6.65 -12.83
CA PRO A 162 -17.91 6.58 -13.76
C PRO A 162 -18.38 6.79 -15.21
N ARG A 163 -17.51 7.31 -16.07
CA ARG A 163 -17.82 7.51 -17.49
C ARG A 163 -18.17 6.18 -18.18
N VAL A 164 -19.16 6.23 -19.07
CA VAL A 164 -19.56 5.08 -19.91
C VAL A 164 -18.35 4.67 -20.76
N GLY A 165 -17.89 3.43 -20.59
CA GLY A 165 -16.69 2.88 -21.24
C GLY A 165 -15.47 2.71 -20.33
N ASP A 166 -15.40 3.43 -19.20
CA ASP A 166 -14.34 3.25 -18.19
C ASP A 166 -14.67 2.11 -17.19
N THR A 167 -15.87 1.53 -17.29
CA THR A 167 -16.38 0.47 -16.39
C THR A 167 -16.28 -0.96 -16.92
N SER A 168 -15.84 -1.18 -18.16
CA SER A 168 -15.70 -2.54 -18.69
C SER A 168 -14.36 -3.15 -18.29
N SER A 169 -14.34 -4.04 -17.29
CA SER A 169 -13.32 -5.09 -17.04
C SER A 169 -11.81 -4.76 -16.98
N ASP A 170 -11.38 -3.57 -17.39
CA ASP A 170 -9.98 -3.23 -17.68
C ASP A 170 -9.34 -2.40 -16.56
N GLY A 171 -10.16 -1.70 -15.77
CA GLY A 171 -9.73 -1.11 -14.50
C GLY A 171 -9.24 -2.17 -13.49
N TRP A 172 -9.82 -3.38 -13.54
CA TRP A 172 -9.40 -4.54 -12.75
C TRP A 172 -8.12 -5.20 -13.28
N ASN A 173 -7.94 -5.22 -14.61
CA ASN A 173 -6.76 -5.81 -15.25
C ASN A 173 -5.45 -5.10 -14.86
N LEU A 174 -5.48 -3.80 -14.53
CA LEU A 174 -4.30 -3.06 -14.06
C LEU A 174 -3.84 -3.45 -12.64
N LEU A 175 -4.76 -3.90 -11.77
CA LEU A 175 -4.43 -4.41 -10.43
C LEU A 175 -3.85 -5.83 -10.47
N ALA A 176 -4.32 -6.66 -11.41
CA ALA A 176 -3.81 -8.00 -11.63
C ALA A 176 -2.45 -8.00 -12.37
N HIS A 177 -2.26 -7.13 -13.38
CA HIS A 177 -1.01 -7.02 -14.14
C HIS A 177 0.19 -6.53 -13.31
N ASP A 178 -0.02 -5.64 -12.33
CA ASP A 178 1.10 -5.15 -11.50
C ASP A 178 1.61 -6.23 -10.51
N ARG A 179 0.71 -7.06 -9.95
CA ARG A 179 1.11 -8.21 -9.11
C ARG A 179 1.86 -9.27 -9.92
N THR A 180 1.45 -9.56 -11.16
CA THR A 180 2.14 -10.52 -12.03
C THR A 180 3.50 -9.98 -12.50
N MET A 181 3.63 -8.68 -12.77
CA MET A 181 4.91 -8.05 -13.11
C MET A 181 5.89 -8.04 -11.92
N LYS A 182 5.46 -7.70 -10.71
CA LYS A 182 6.31 -7.72 -9.50
C LYS A 182 6.79 -9.14 -9.15
N THR A 183 5.91 -10.14 -9.22
CA THR A 183 6.29 -11.55 -9.02
C THR A 183 7.23 -12.08 -10.11
N THR A 184 7.04 -11.68 -11.37
CA THR A 184 7.90 -12.06 -12.50
C THR A 184 9.30 -11.41 -12.41
N LYS A 185 9.38 -10.14 -12.01
CA LYS A 185 10.66 -9.42 -11.79
C LYS A 185 11.42 -10.02 -10.60
N MET A 186 10.72 -10.44 -9.54
CA MET A 186 11.30 -11.17 -8.40
C MET A 186 11.77 -12.58 -8.79
N ARG A 187 11.03 -13.30 -9.66
CA ARG A 187 11.45 -14.61 -10.23
C ARG A 187 12.69 -14.49 -11.13
N ARG A 188 12.79 -13.43 -11.95
CA ARG A 188 13.96 -13.16 -12.80
C ARG A 188 15.22 -12.84 -11.99
N ARG A 189 15.10 -12.07 -10.90
CA ARG A 189 16.21 -11.83 -9.96
C ARG A 189 16.71 -13.12 -9.29
N ARG A 190 15.81 -14.03 -8.91
CA ARG A 190 16.19 -15.36 -8.36
C ARG A 190 16.88 -16.27 -9.38
N LYS A 191 16.51 -16.22 -10.67
CA LYS A 191 17.20 -16.98 -11.74
C LYS A 191 18.62 -16.48 -12.00
N CYS A 192 18.83 -15.16 -12.02
CA CYS A 192 20.15 -14.57 -12.24
C CYS A 192 21.13 -14.79 -11.06
N HIS A 193 20.61 -14.93 -9.84
CA HIS A 193 21.43 -15.31 -8.68
C HIS A 193 21.76 -16.80 -8.61
N LYS A 194 20.97 -17.67 -9.27
CA LYS A 194 21.27 -19.10 -9.41
C LYS A 194 22.23 -19.41 -10.56
N SER A 195 22.27 -18.60 -11.62
CA SER A 195 23.23 -18.82 -12.73
C SER A 195 24.67 -18.50 -12.34
N ASN A 196 24.91 -17.53 -11.44
CA ASN A 196 26.26 -17.13 -11.05
C ASN A 196 26.92 -18.02 -9.99
N LYS A 197 26.22 -19.04 -9.45
CA LYS A 197 26.81 -20.01 -8.51
C LYS A 197 27.24 -21.33 -9.16
N THR A 198 26.86 -21.58 -10.41
CA THR A 198 27.13 -22.87 -11.07
C THR A 198 28.34 -22.83 -12.00
N GLU A 199 28.91 -21.65 -12.29
CA GLU A 199 30.08 -21.49 -13.17
C GLU A 199 31.43 -21.46 -12.44
N GLN A 200 31.44 -21.56 -11.11
CA GLN A 200 32.68 -21.46 -10.32
C GLN A 200 33.16 -22.76 -9.65
N THR A 201 32.52 -23.91 -9.94
CA THR A 201 32.92 -25.20 -9.34
C THR A 201 33.35 -26.29 -10.34
N ASN A 202 33.44 -26.01 -11.65
CA ASN A 202 33.94 -26.98 -12.62
C ASN A 202 35.23 -26.50 -13.29
N ARG A 203 36.33 -26.48 -12.53
CA ARG A 203 37.71 -26.59 -13.03
C ARG A 203 38.65 -26.84 -11.86
N MET A 204 38.77 -28.10 -11.46
CA MET A 204 40.05 -28.72 -11.09
C MET A 204 39.84 -30.23 -11.00
N SER A 205 40.56 -30.92 -11.87
CA SER A 205 40.54 -32.34 -12.15
C SER A 205 41.45 -33.12 -11.20
N THR A 206 41.07 -34.39 -11.00
CA THR A 206 41.92 -35.59 -10.94
C THR A 206 42.85 -35.87 -9.76
N ASN A 207 42.60 -37.07 -9.18
CA ASN A 207 43.52 -38.18 -8.87
C ASN A 207 43.87 -38.52 -7.40
N ALA A 208 43.55 -39.79 -7.08
CA ALA A 208 44.19 -40.75 -6.15
C ALA A 208 44.19 -40.38 -4.64
N TYR A 209 43.93 -41.27 -3.67
CA TYR A 209 44.44 -42.63 -3.46
C TYR A 209 43.50 -43.51 -2.61
N ALA A 210 43.69 -44.83 -2.74
CA ALA A 210 43.05 -45.93 -2.00
C ALA A 210 43.45 -46.02 -0.52
N TYR A 211 42.64 -46.69 0.32
CA TYR A 211 43.08 -47.82 1.17
C TYR A 211 41.87 -48.64 1.68
N SER A 212 42.03 -49.95 1.56
CA SER A 212 41.18 -51.06 2.01
C SER A 212 41.23 -51.29 3.52
N PHE A 213 40.13 -51.77 4.12
CA PHE A 213 40.18 -52.72 5.24
C PHE A 213 39.07 -53.77 5.12
N ASN A 214 39.39 -54.94 5.67
CA ASN A 214 39.00 -56.28 5.26
C ASN A 214 37.90 -56.88 6.18
N THR A 215 37.01 -57.68 5.57
CA THR A 215 36.39 -58.96 5.99
C THR A 215 35.91 -59.26 7.42
N ASN A 216 34.63 -59.68 7.47
CA ASN A 216 34.03 -60.90 8.08
C ASN A 216 34.23 -61.21 9.57
N HIS A 217 33.12 -61.26 10.30
CA HIS A 217 32.47 -62.53 10.68
C HIS A 217 30.96 -62.35 10.81
#